data_AF-A0A0V8TA45-F1
#
_entry.id   AF-A0A0V8TA45-F1
#
_cell.length_a   1.000
_cell.length_b   1.000
_cell.length_c   1.000
_cell.angle_alpha   90.00
_cell.angle_beta   90.00
_cell.angle_gamma   90.00
#
_symmetry.space_group_name_H-M   'P 1'
#
loop_
_entity.id
_entity.type
_entity.pdbx_description
1 polymer ?
#
loop_
_entity_poly.entity_id
_entity_poly.type
_entity_poly.pdbx_seq_one_letter_code
_entity_poly.pdbx_strand_id
1 'polypeptide(L)'
;MDALQRWMDDVVPALGVDADLVSATTDDVLDMVKDVAHGVVRPGAPLTAYLVGLAAGRAAAEGRDPAEAVREALARVDALVTGWEQTPA
;
A
#
# COMPACT_ATOMS: atom_id res chain seq x y z
N MET A 1 7.50 -6.15 -21.54
CA MET A 1 7.41 -6.27 -20.07
C MET A 1 8.39 -5.32 -19.45
N ASP A 2 7.94 -4.36 -18.66
CA ASP A 2 8.83 -3.49 -17.89
C ASP A 2 9.50 -4.27 -16.74
N ALA A 3 10.47 -3.64 -16.09
CA ALA A 3 11.22 -4.27 -15.00
C ALA A 3 10.37 -4.52 -13.75
N LEU A 4 9.32 -3.73 -13.51
CA LEU A 4 8.42 -3.87 -12.37
C LEU A 4 7.55 -5.11 -12.55
N GLN A 5 6.92 -5.28 -13.72
CA GLN A 5 6.11 -6.45 -14.01
C GLN A 5 6.92 -7.75 -13.88
N ARG A 6 8.15 -7.78 -14.42
CA ARG A 6 9.04 -8.95 -14.26
C ARG A 6 9.34 -9.26 -12.79
N TRP A 7 9.56 -8.22 -11.98
CA TRP A 7 9.82 -8.40 -10.56
C TRP A 7 8.59 -8.88 -9.80
N MET A 8 7.41 -8.37 -10.13
CA MET A 8 6.14 -8.81 -9.53
C MET A 8 5.83 -10.28 -9.86
N ASP A 9 6.10 -10.70 -11.11
CA ASP A 9 5.95 -12.10 -11.53
C ASP A 9 6.80 -13.07 -10.70
N ASP A 10 7.96 -12.63 -10.19
CA ASP A 10 8.83 -13.44 -9.34
C ASP A 10 8.40 -13.40 -7.85
N VAL A 11 8.06 -12.22 -7.33
CA VAL A 11 7.81 -12.02 -5.89
C VAL A 11 6.44 -12.50 -5.44
N VAL A 12 5.40 -12.26 -6.24
CA VAL A 12 4.02 -12.67 -5.91
C VAL A 12 3.92 -14.17 -5.58
N PRO A 13 4.40 -15.09 -6.46
CA PRO A 13 4.38 -16.51 -6.14
C PRO A 13 5.35 -16.88 -5.01
N ALA A 14 6.51 -16.23 -4.91
CA ALA A 14 7.48 -16.51 -3.85
C ALA A 14 6.93 -16.21 -2.44
N LEU A 15 6.04 -15.22 -2.32
CA LEU A 15 5.38 -14.86 -1.06
C LEU A 15 4.03 -15.57 -0.87
N GLY A 16 3.53 -16.29 -1.88
CA GLY A 16 2.24 -16.98 -1.83
C GLY A 16 1.05 -16.04 -1.67
N VAL A 17 1.15 -14.81 -2.22
CA VAL A 17 0.05 -13.85 -2.20
C VAL A 17 -0.80 -13.96 -3.47
N ASP A 18 -2.07 -13.58 -3.37
CA ASP A 18 -3.03 -13.64 -4.48
C ASP A 18 -2.66 -12.62 -5.57
N ALA A 19 -2.44 -13.11 -6.80
CA ALA A 19 -2.05 -12.28 -7.94
C ALA A 19 -3.16 -11.32 -8.39
N ASP A 20 -4.43 -11.73 -8.31
CA ASP A 20 -5.56 -10.90 -8.70
C ASP A 20 -5.73 -9.74 -7.71
N LEU A 21 -5.53 -10.01 -6.42
CA LEU A 21 -5.50 -8.97 -5.38
C LEU A 21 -4.38 -7.95 -5.63
N VAL A 22 -3.17 -8.43 -5.90
CA VAL A 22 -2.01 -7.56 -6.16
C VAL A 22 -2.27 -6.71 -7.39
N SER A 23 -2.76 -7.30 -8.49
CA SER A 23 -3.09 -6.55 -9.71
C SER A 23 -4.18 -5.51 -9.47
N ALA A 24 -5.19 -5.83 -8.64
CA ALA A 24 -6.32 -4.93 -8.38
C ALA A 24 -5.98 -3.74 -7.47
N THR A 25 -4.82 -3.76 -6.79
CA THR A 25 -4.45 -2.76 -5.77
C THR A 25 -3.10 -2.08 -6.02
N THR A 26 -2.35 -2.50 -7.05
CA THR A 26 -0.99 -2.00 -7.33
C THR A 26 -0.98 -0.49 -7.54
N ASP A 27 -1.86 0.03 -8.40
CA ASP A 27 -1.88 1.46 -8.72
C ASP A 27 -2.21 2.31 -7.48
N ASP A 28 -3.21 1.91 -6.69
CA ASP A 28 -3.59 2.62 -5.46
C ASP A 28 -2.44 2.65 -4.43
N VAL A 29 -1.68 1.55 -4.31
CA VAL A 29 -0.51 1.48 -3.42
C VAL A 29 0.61 2.40 -3.91
N LEU A 30 0.87 2.43 -5.22
CA LEU A 30 1.91 3.28 -5.80
C LEU A 30 1.58 4.78 -5.68
N ASP A 31 0.31 5.15 -5.85
CA ASP A 31 -0.16 6.51 -5.64
C ASP A 31 -0.01 6.93 -4.18
N MET A 32 -0.42 6.08 -3.22
CA MET A 32 -0.20 6.35 -1.79
C MET A 32 1.29 6.51 -1.46
N VAL A 33 2.16 5.64 -2.00
CA VAL A 33 3.62 5.73 -1.80
C VAL A 33 4.15 7.08 -2.29
N LYS A 34 3.68 7.54 -3.45
CA LYS A 34 4.02 8.86 -4.01
C LYS A 34 3.56 9.98 -3.09
N ASP A 35 2.33 9.93 -2.60
CA ASP A 35 1.76 11.00 -1.77
C ASP A 35 2.44 11.09 -0.40
N VAL A 36 2.74 9.95 0.24
CA VAL A 36 3.51 9.94 1.49
C VAL A 36 4.95 10.45 1.26
N ALA A 37 5.60 10.06 0.16
CA ALA A 37 6.96 10.48 -0.12
C ALA A 37 7.11 12.00 -0.34
N HIS A 38 6.10 12.64 -0.94
CA HIS A 38 6.10 14.07 -1.23
C HIS A 38 5.45 14.91 -0.12
N GLY A 39 4.36 14.43 0.49
CA GLY A 39 3.58 15.17 1.47
C GLY A 39 4.07 15.02 2.91
N VAL A 40 4.70 13.89 3.25
CA VAL A 40 5.16 13.60 4.62
C VAL A 40 6.69 13.57 4.68
N VAL A 41 7.30 12.46 4.24
CA VAL A 41 8.76 12.28 4.17
C VAL A 41 9.09 11.02 3.38
N ARG A 42 10.15 11.05 2.57
CA ARG A 42 10.54 9.93 1.69
C ARG A 42 10.71 8.57 2.42
N PRO A 43 11.37 8.47 3.60
CA PRO A 43 11.46 7.20 4.33
C PRO A 43 10.12 6.69 4.84
N GLY A 44 9.09 7.55 4.94
CA GLY A 44 7.75 7.18 5.39
C GLY A 44 7.02 6.31 4.38
N ALA A 45 7.24 6.50 3.08
CA ALA A 45 6.50 5.80 2.04
C ALA A 45 6.59 4.26 2.10
N PRO A 46 7.79 3.63 2.15
CA PRO A 46 7.87 2.17 2.28
C PRO A 46 7.34 1.66 3.63
N LEU A 47 7.48 2.44 4.71
CA LEU A 47 6.94 2.07 6.02
C LEU A 47 5.41 2.08 6.02
N THR A 48 4.80 3.06 5.38
CA THR A 48 3.35 3.14 5.24
C THR A 48 2.79 2.01 4.38
N ALA A 49 3.44 1.66 3.26
CA ALA A 49 3.05 0.50 2.46
C ALA A 49 3.06 -0.81 3.27
N TYR A 50 4.10 -1.02 4.08
CA TYR A 50 4.16 -2.16 5.00
C TYR A 50 3.02 -2.16 6.03
N LEU A 51 2.70 -1.00 6.62
CA LEU A 51 1.60 -0.87 7.59
C LEU A 51 0.22 -1.11 6.97
N VAL A 52 -0.01 -0.63 5.73
CA VAL A 52 -1.22 -0.92 4.96
C VAL A 52 -1.37 -2.43 4.75
N GLY A 53 -0.29 -3.11 4.35
CA GLY A 53 -0.28 -4.57 4.21
C GLY A 53 -0.62 -5.30 5.53
N LEU A 54 -0.04 -4.88 6.65
CA LEU A 54 -0.37 -5.45 7.97
C LEU A 54 -1.84 -5.23 8.36
N ALA A 55 -2.38 -4.03 8.12
CA ALA A 55 -3.76 -3.71 8.44
C ALA A 55 -4.74 -4.52 7.57
N ALA A 56 -4.48 -4.61 6.27
CA ALA A 56 -5.28 -5.40 5.34
C ALA A 56 -5.23 -6.90 5.69
N GLY A 57 -4.06 -7.43 6.02
CA GLY A 57 -3.90 -8.82 6.44
C GLY A 57 -4.69 -9.16 7.71
N ARG A 58 -4.73 -8.25 8.70
CA ARG A 58 -5.57 -8.41 9.91
C ARG A 58 -7.06 -8.42 9.56
N ALA A 59 -7.52 -7.46 8.75
CA ALA A 59 -8.90 -7.39 8.29
C ALA A 59 -9.32 -8.65 7.50
N ALA A 60 -8.45 -9.15 6.62
CA ALA A 60 -8.70 -10.38 5.88
C ALA A 60 -8.82 -11.60 6.82
N ALA A 61 -7.99 -11.69 7.87
CA ALA A 61 -8.09 -12.74 8.89
C ALA A 61 -9.40 -12.68 9.69
N GLU A 62 -10.07 -11.53 9.74
CA GLU A 62 -11.40 -11.33 10.31
C GLU A 62 -12.54 -11.62 9.32
N GLY A 63 -12.22 -12.13 8.12
CA GLY A 63 -13.19 -12.51 7.09
C GLY A 63 -13.61 -11.37 6.16
N ARG A 64 -12.90 -10.23 6.18
CA ARG A 64 -13.17 -9.12 5.28
C ARG A 64 -12.55 -9.37 3.89
N ASP A 65 -13.16 -8.78 2.86
CA ASP A 65 -12.58 -8.81 1.51
C ASP A 65 -11.19 -8.13 1.51
N PRO A 66 -10.11 -8.82 1.07
CA PRO A 66 -8.77 -8.27 1.13
C PRO A 66 -8.58 -7.01 0.28
N ALA A 67 -9.18 -6.93 -0.90
CA ALA A 67 -9.02 -5.78 -1.79
C ALA A 67 -9.70 -4.54 -1.19
N GLU A 68 -10.88 -4.72 -0.61
CA GLU A 68 -11.58 -3.67 0.11
C GLU A 68 -10.83 -3.24 1.38
N ALA A 69 -10.26 -4.19 2.12
CA ALA A 69 -9.45 -3.89 3.29
C ALA A 69 -8.20 -3.06 2.94
N VAL A 70 -7.55 -3.35 1.80
CA VAL A 70 -6.45 -2.53 1.27
C VAL A 70 -6.94 -1.13 0.93
N ARG A 71 -8.00 -0.98 0.13
CA ARG A 71 -8.53 0.33 -0.26
C ARG A 71 -8.97 1.18 0.93
N GLU A 72 -9.59 0.59 1.94
CA GLU A 72 -9.91 1.31 3.17
C GLU A 72 -8.69 1.77 3.94
N ALA A 73 -7.66 0.93 4.04
CA ALA A 73 -6.41 1.30 4.71
C ALA A 73 -5.72 2.44 3.96
N LEU A 74 -5.70 2.39 2.63
CA LEU A 74 -5.17 3.45 1.77
C LEU A 74 -5.95 4.76 1.95
N ALA A 75 -7.28 4.72 1.94
CA ALA A 75 -8.11 5.91 2.16
C ALA A 75 -7.87 6.56 3.53
N ARG A 76 -7.64 5.75 4.59
CA ARG A 76 -7.26 6.27 5.91
C ARG A 76 -5.91 6.95 5.88
N VAL A 77 -4.94 6.41 5.15
CA VAL A 77 -3.61 7.01 4.98
C VAL A 77 -3.70 8.31 4.20
N ASP A 78 -4.44 8.35 3.11
CA ASP A 78 -4.61 9.56 2.29
C ASP A 78 -5.20 10.73 3.09
N ALA A 79 -6.20 10.46 3.93
CA ALA A 79 -6.75 11.45 4.85
C ALA A 79 -5.70 12.00 5.84
N LEU A 80 -4.79 11.15 6.32
CA LEU A 80 -3.69 11.57 7.20
C LEU A 80 -2.65 12.41 6.46
N VAL A 81 -2.31 12.04 5.22
CA VAL A 81 -1.38 12.81 4.37
C VAL A 81 -1.95 14.20 4.07
N THR A 82 -3.23 14.29 3.71
CA THR A 82 -3.91 15.56 3.43
C THR A 82 -3.92 16.50 4.63
N GLY A 83 -4.06 15.96 5.85
CA GLY A 83 -4.04 16.72 7.10
C GLY A 83 -2.65 16.94 7.70
N TRP A 84 -1.57 16.50 7.04
CA TRP A 84 -0.23 16.54 7.61
C TRP A 84 0.38 17.95 7.52
N GLU A 85 0.29 18.72 8.61
CA GLU A 85 1.06 19.96 8.74
C GLU A 85 2.53 19.62 9.02
N GLN A 86 3.44 20.07 8.15
CA GLN A 86 4.88 19.98 8.41
C GLN A 86 5.18 20.82 9.66
N THR A 87 5.35 20.17 10.81
CA THR A 87 5.91 20.84 12.00
C THR A 87 7.32 21.29 11.62
N PRO A 88 7.63 22.60 11.64
CA PRO A 88 9.00 23.06 11.40
C PRO A 88 9.90 22.44 12.47
N ALA A 89 10.99 21.81 12.02
CA ALA A 89 12.06 21.33 12.90
C ALA A 89 12.69 22.47 13.70
#